data_AF-A0A023D4C8-F1
#
_entry.id   AF-A0A023D4C8-F1
#
_cell.length_a   1.000
_cell.length_b   1.000
_cell.length_c   1.000
_cell.angle_alpha   90.00
_cell.angle_beta   90.00
_cell.angle_gamma   90.00
#
_symmetry.space_group_name_H-M   'P 1'
#
loop_
_entity.id
_entity.type
_entity.pdbx_description
1 polymer ?
#
loop_
_entity_poly.entity_id
_entity_poly.type
_entity_poly.pdbx_seq_one_letter_code
_entity_poly.pdbx_strand_id
1 'polypeptide(L)'
;MTRPVFLFALCLAVCLSGCAPDRIASALTGKECNTAYLYDDEDFCAAPKGPPPPQPYCTTGFEGTDCWARPDLMPNVARQTAEGPTTLTPLQNRTRMNE
;
A
#
# COMPACT_ATOMS: atom_id res chain seq x y z
N MET A 1 -7.78 -10.45 42.04
CA MET A 1 -9.13 -10.00 41.61
C MET A 1 -9.13 -8.80 40.65
N THR A 2 -7.99 -8.18 40.32
CA THR A 2 -7.93 -6.95 39.50
C THR A 2 -7.85 -7.18 37.98
N ARG A 3 -7.39 -8.35 37.51
CA ARG A 3 -7.26 -8.68 36.08
C ARG A 3 -8.56 -8.62 35.26
N PRO A 4 -9.71 -9.16 35.72
CA PRO A 4 -10.92 -9.16 34.89
C PRO A 4 -11.51 -7.75 34.74
N VAL A 5 -11.42 -6.92 35.78
CA VAL A 5 -11.90 -5.52 35.74
C VAL A 5 -11.06 -4.67 34.79
N PHE A 6 -9.74 -4.88 34.78
CA PHE A 6 -8.83 -4.19 33.86
C PHE A 6 -9.09 -4.55 32.39
N LEU A 7 -9.30 -5.84 32.10
CA LEU A 7 -9.66 -6.32 30.76
C LEU A 7 -11.01 -5.75 30.28
N PHE A 8 -11.98 -5.69 31.19
CA PHE A 8 -13.30 -5.15 30.87
C PHE A 8 -13.25 -3.64 30.57
N ALA A 9 -12.53 -2.88 31.39
CA ALA A 9 -12.31 -1.45 31.17
C ALA A 9 -11.55 -1.16 29.87
N LEU A 10 -10.56 -1.99 29.53
CA LEU A 10 -9.81 -1.88 28.28
C LEU A 10 -10.70 -2.14 27.05
N CYS A 11 -11.52 -3.20 27.08
CA CYS A 11 -12.50 -3.46 26.02
C CYS A 11 -13.49 -2.31 25.85
N LEU A 12 -14.00 -1.76 26.96
CA LEU A 12 -14.94 -0.64 26.91
C LEU A 12 -14.30 0.59 26.26
N ALA A 13 -13.05 0.90 26.62
CA ALA A 13 -12.31 2.02 26.05
C ALA A 13 -12.03 1.86 24.55
N VAL A 14 -11.72 0.64 24.09
CA VAL A 14 -11.51 0.36 22.65
C VAL A 14 -12.82 0.47 21.87
N CYS A 15 -13.92 -0.07 22.39
CA CYS A 15 -15.23 -0.02 21.74
C CYS A 15 -15.85 1.38 21.70
N LEU A 16 -15.50 2.26 22.66
CA LEU A 16 -15.95 3.66 22.70
C LEU A 16 -15.07 4.62 21.89
N SER A 17 -13.95 4.14 21.33
CA SER A 17 -13.11 4.98 20.47
C SER A 17 -13.83 5.30 19.16
N GLY A 18 -13.67 6.53 18.64
CA GLY A 18 -14.29 6.94 17.37
C GLY A 18 -13.89 6.07 16.17
N CYS A 19 -12.77 5.34 16.27
CA CYS A 19 -12.28 4.40 15.26
C CYS A 19 -12.80 2.97 15.44
N ALA A 20 -13.57 2.67 16.49
CA ALA A 20 -14.13 1.35 16.73
C ALA A 20 -14.89 0.76 15.52
N PRO A 21 -15.81 1.49 14.84
CA PRO A 21 -16.52 0.94 13.68
C PRO A 21 -15.58 0.57 12.53
N ASP A 22 -14.60 1.42 12.22
CA ASP A 22 -13.59 1.19 11.18
C ASP A 22 -12.77 -0.08 11.45
N ARG A 23 -12.34 -0.27 12.70
CA ARG A 23 -11.57 -1.44 13.15
C ARG A 23 -12.39 -2.72 13.08
N ILE A 24 -13.64 -2.68 13.53
CA ILE A 24 -14.55 -3.84 13.49
C ILE A 24 -14.86 -4.20 12.03
N ALA A 25 -15.19 -3.23 11.19
CA ALA A 25 -15.46 -3.45 9.77
C ALA A 25 -14.25 -4.04 9.04
N SER A 26 -13.05 -3.52 9.31
CA SER A 26 -11.82 -4.05 8.73
C SER A 26 -11.57 -5.51 9.15
N ALA A 27 -11.77 -5.83 10.42
CA ALA A 27 -11.59 -7.18 10.94
C ALA A 27 -12.60 -8.19 10.37
N LEU A 28 -13.86 -7.76 10.14
CA LEU A 28 -14.91 -8.62 9.58
C LEU A 28 -14.78 -8.82 8.08
N THR A 29 -14.37 -7.79 7.34
CA THR A 29 -14.29 -7.83 5.87
C THR A 29 -12.93 -8.30 5.36
N GLY A 30 -11.89 -8.21 6.18
CA GLY A 30 -10.50 -8.42 5.75
C GLY A 30 -9.98 -7.32 4.82
N LYS A 31 -10.75 -6.24 4.62
CA LYS A 31 -10.36 -5.06 3.85
C LYS A 31 -9.94 -3.95 4.79
N GLU A 32 -9.27 -2.93 4.27
CA GLU A 32 -9.05 -1.73 5.05
C GLU A 32 -10.30 -0.84 4.95
N CYS A 33 -11.06 -0.73 6.04
CA CYS A 33 -12.24 0.12 6.10
C CYS A 33 -11.96 1.32 7.01
N ASN A 34 -12.18 2.53 6.50
CA ASN A 34 -11.88 3.78 7.19
C ASN A 34 -12.87 4.86 6.79
N THR A 35 -13.44 5.56 7.78
CA THR A 35 -14.37 6.66 7.51
C THR A 35 -13.67 7.84 6.81
N ALA A 36 -12.35 7.96 6.92
CA ALA A 36 -11.55 8.97 6.24
C ALA A 36 -11.75 8.96 4.71
N TYR A 37 -11.92 7.78 4.12
CA TYR A 37 -12.11 7.60 2.67
C TYR A 37 -13.37 8.28 2.15
N LEU A 38 -14.40 8.41 2.99
CA LEU A 38 -15.62 9.10 2.63
C LEU A 38 -15.44 10.62 2.43
N TYR A 39 -14.38 11.23 2.99
CA TYR A 39 -14.08 12.65 2.74
C TYR A 39 -13.43 12.89 1.37
N ASP A 40 -12.82 11.86 0.79
CA ASP A 40 -12.14 11.89 -0.51
C ASP A 40 -13.04 11.32 -1.63
N ASP A 41 -14.34 11.12 -1.38
CA ASP A 41 -15.32 10.49 -2.29
C ASP A 41 -14.94 9.04 -2.67
N GLU A 42 -14.20 8.36 -1.78
CA GLU A 42 -13.81 6.96 -1.93
C GLU A 42 -14.77 6.03 -1.17
N ASP A 43 -14.79 4.74 -1.57
CA ASP A 43 -15.57 3.72 -0.87
C ASP A 43 -15.05 3.50 0.56
N PHE A 44 -15.97 3.33 1.52
CA PHE A 44 -15.65 3.12 2.94
C PHE A 44 -14.63 1.98 3.18
N CYS A 45 -14.73 0.89 2.42
CA CYS A 45 -13.80 -0.23 2.48
C CYS A 45 -12.96 -0.25 1.21
N ALA A 46 -11.69 0.14 1.35
CA ALA A 46 -10.74 0.19 0.26
C ALA A 46 -10.62 -1.18 -0.43
N ALA A 47 -10.39 -1.13 -1.75
CA ALA A 47 -9.94 -2.29 -2.48
C ALA A 47 -8.64 -2.81 -1.85
N PRO A 48 -8.39 -4.13 -1.87
CA PRO A 48 -7.11 -4.67 -1.41
C PRO A 48 -5.97 -3.91 -2.07
N LYS A 49 -5.04 -3.37 -1.27
CA LYS A 49 -3.86 -2.65 -1.81
C LYS A 49 -3.13 -3.61 -2.74
N GLY A 50 -3.16 -3.27 -4.02
CA GLY A 50 -2.42 -4.02 -5.03
C GLY A 50 -0.93 -3.96 -4.74
N PRO A 51 -0.14 -4.88 -5.31
CA PRO A 51 1.30 -4.78 -5.25
C PRO A 51 1.74 -3.40 -5.77
N PRO A 52 2.78 -2.78 -5.16
CA PRO A 52 3.35 -1.55 -5.68
C PRO A 52 3.63 -1.67 -7.18
N PRO A 53 3.39 -0.58 -7.95
CA PRO A 53 3.68 -0.58 -9.37
C PRO A 53 5.16 -0.93 -9.61
N PRO A 54 5.48 -1.56 -10.74
CA PRO A 54 6.87 -1.84 -11.08
C PRO A 54 7.68 -0.55 -11.14
N GLN A 55 8.95 -0.66 -10.76
CA GLN A 55 9.89 0.46 -10.82
C GLN A 55 10.00 1.01 -12.26
N PRO A 56 9.92 2.35 -12.44
CA PRO A 56 9.98 2.95 -13.76
C PRO A 56 11.37 2.82 -14.37
N TYR A 57 11.44 2.81 -15.70
CA TYR A 57 12.69 2.84 -16.43
C TYR A 57 13.15 4.28 -16.55
N CYS A 58 14.21 4.68 -15.86
CA CYS A 58 14.71 6.05 -15.92
C CYS A 58 15.96 6.16 -16.80
N THR A 59 16.06 7.22 -17.59
CA THR A 59 17.19 7.51 -18.50
C THR A 59 17.82 8.86 -18.16
N THR A 60 19.13 8.98 -18.37
CA THR A 60 19.85 10.25 -18.18
C THR A 60 19.98 10.97 -19.51
N GLY A 61 19.37 12.14 -19.62
CA GLY A 61 19.45 13.05 -20.76
C GLY A 61 20.22 14.32 -20.45
N PHE A 62 20.14 15.30 -21.36
CA PHE A 62 20.80 16.60 -21.18
C PHE A 62 20.12 17.47 -20.12
N GLU A 63 18.78 17.43 -20.05
CA GLU A 63 18.00 18.24 -19.10
C GLU A 63 17.88 17.61 -17.70
N GLY A 64 18.25 16.34 -17.55
CA GLY A 64 18.17 15.62 -16.29
C GLY A 64 17.84 14.14 -16.44
N THR A 65 17.11 13.61 -15.46
CA THR A 65 16.64 12.21 -15.44
C THR A 65 15.17 12.14 -15.76
N ASP A 66 14.83 11.42 -16.83
CA ASP A 66 13.45 11.17 -17.25
C ASP A 66 13.04 9.74 -16.90
N CYS A 67 11.88 9.57 -16.24
CA CYS A 67 11.37 8.26 -15.83
C CYS A 67 10.13 7.85 -16.64
N TRP A 68 10.22 6.69 -17.26
CA TRP A 68 9.24 6.16 -18.21
C TRP A 68 8.46 5.02 -17.57
N ALA A 69 7.13 5.16 -17.53
CA ALA A 69 6.23 4.07 -17.15
C ALA A 69 6.12 2.98 -18.23
N ARG A 70 6.37 3.36 -19.50
CA ARG A 70 6.27 2.50 -20.69
C ARG A 70 7.53 2.64 -21.56
N PRO A 71 8.66 2.04 -21.16
CA PRO A 71 9.92 2.13 -21.90
C PRO A 71 9.86 1.51 -23.30
N ASP A 72 8.88 0.63 -23.56
CA ASP A 72 8.63 0.03 -24.87
C ASP A 72 8.16 1.04 -25.92
N LEU A 73 7.60 2.17 -25.49
CA LEU A 73 7.16 3.26 -26.37
C LEU A 73 8.23 4.33 -26.58
N MET A 74 9.42 4.16 -25.97
CA MET A 74 10.47 5.17 -26.03
C MET A 74 11.22 5.11 -27.37
N PRO A 75 11.37 6.25 -28.08
CA PRO A 75 12.20 6.29 -29.27
C PRO A 75 13.67 6.08 -28.88
N ASN A 76 14.30 5.03 -29.43
CA ASN A 76 15.68 4.62 -29.14
C ASN A 76 15.94 4.42 -27.65
N VAL A 77 15.72 3.20 -27.15
CA VAL A 77 15.87 2.83 -25.73
C VAL A 77 17.26 3.25 -25.20
N ALA A 78 17.32 4.43 -24.59
CA ALA A 78 18.54 4.97 -24.01
C ALA A 78 18.89 4.17 -22.76
N ARG A 79 20.17 4.15 -22.37
CA ARG A 79 20.63 3.37 -21.22
C ARG A 79 19.93 3.84 -19.93
N GLN A 80 19.55 2.87 -19.10
CA GLN A 80 18.96 3.14 -17.80
C GLN A 80 19.95 3.85 -16.86
N THR A 81 19.46 4.84 -16.13
CA THR A 81 20.20 5.55 -15.07
C THR A 81 20.45 4.67 -13.86
N ALA A 82 19.52 3.75 -13.55
CA ALA A 82 19.67 2.86 -12.42
C ALA A 82 20.82 1.87 -12.64
N GLU A 83 21.76 1.82 -11.70
CA GLU A 83 22.93 0.92 -11.72
C GLU A 83 22.65 -0.43 -11.02
N GLY A 84 21.41 -0.66 -10.57
CA GLY A 84 20.99 -1.86 -9.84
C GLY A 84 20.16 -2.85 -10.68
N PRO A 85 19.85 -4.03 -10.11
CA PRO A 85 18.94 -4.99 -10.74
C PRO A 85 17.58 -4.37 -11.02
N THR A 86 17.15 -4.44 -12.28
CA THR A 86 15.91 -3.84 -12.76
C THR A 86 14.72 -4.78 -12.60
N THR A 87 14.98 -6.03 -12.25
CA THR A 87 13.99 -7.08 -12.01
C THR A 87 14.10 -7.59 -10.59
N LEU A 88 12.94 -7.92 -10.02
CA LEU A 88 12.88 -8.64 -8.75
C LEU A 88 13.16 -10.13 -9.02
N THR A 89 13.92 -10.77 -8.13
CA THR A 89 13.99 -12.25 -8.10
C THR A 89 12.59 -12.84 -7.90
N PRO A 90 12.34 -14.11 -8.28
CA PRO A 90 11.04 -14.73 -8.07
C PRO A 90 10.56 -14.67 -6.61
N LEU A 91 11.48 -14.78 -5.64
CA LEU A 91 11.16 -14.65 -4.22
C LEU A 91 10.75 -13.21 -3.85
N GLN A 92 11.51 -12.21 -4.29
CA GLN A 92 11.17 -10.80 -4.04
C GLN A 92 9.85 -10.39 -4.70
N ASN A 93 9.57 -10.93 -5.90
CA ASN A 93 8.30 -10.65 -6.56
C ASN A 93 7.12 -11.26 -5.80
N ARG A 94 7.24 -12.49 -5.29
CA ARG A 94 6.22 -13.10 -4.42
C ARG A 94 5.94 -12.27 -3.17
N THR A 95 7.00 -11.82 -2.48
CA THR A 95 6.85 -10.91 -1.34
C THR A 95 6.14 -9.60 -1.73
N ARG A 96 6.46 -9.02 -2.89
CA ARG A 96 5.74 -7.84 -3.41
C ARG A 96 4.25 -8.11 -3.65
N MET A 97 3.91 -9.31 -4.13
CA MET A 97 2.52 -9.72 -4.39
C MET A 97 1.76 -10.18 -3.14
N ASN A 98 2.43 -10.27 -1.99
CA ASN A 98 1.90 -10.93 -0.79
C ASN A 98 1.51 -12.40 -1.03
N GLU A 99 2.29 -13.11 -1.86
CA GLU A 99 2.14 -14.53 -2.23
C GLU A 99 3.23 -15.44 -1.65
#